data_AF-A0A0V0GLF3-F1
#
_entry.id   AF-A0A0V0GLF3-F1
#
_cell.length_a   1.000
_cell.length_b   1.000
_cell.length_c   1.000
_cell.angle_alpha   90.00
_cell.angle_beta   90.00
_cell.angle_gamma   90.00
#
_symmetry.space_group_name_H-M   'P 1'
#
loop_
_entity.id
_entity.type
_entity.pdbx_description
1 polymer ?
#
loop_
_entity_poly.entity_id
_entity_poly.type
_entity_poly.pdbx_seq_one_letter_code
_entity_poly.pdbx_strand_id
1 'polypeptide(L)'
;MNSQSFYFYSLLTLFSSLILIHVPQGSSNPNEFYQTCGKTYTCGNIKGLSYPFMSVDDPSFCGYPGFELNCNQDGSTTMEIENIKYRVLNILPTTQTIRILREDI
;
A
#
# COMPACT_ATOMS: atom_id res chain seq x y z
N MET A 1 -12.50 -54.41 -8.02
CA MET A 1 -12.18 -52.98 -8.26
C MET A 1 -12.14 -52.73 -9.76
N ASN A 2 -12.90 -51.74 -10.25
CA ASN A 2 -13.14 -51.54 -11.69
C ASN A 2 -11.97 -50.77 -12.33
N SER A 3 -11.39 -51.31 -13.41
CA SER A 3 -10.27 -50.72 -14.16
C SER A 3 -10.60 -49.29 -14.63
N GLN A 4 -11.86 -49.07 -15.03
CA GLN A 4 -12.41 -47.77 -15.43
C GLN A 4 -12.27 -46.70 -14.33
N SER A 5 -12.46 -47.09 -13.07
CA SER A 5 -12.35 -46.17 -11.94
C SER A 5 -10.89 -45.75 -11.69
N PHE A 6 -9.92 -46.63 -11.91
CA PHE A 6 -8.50 -46.29 -11.75
C PHE A 6 -8.02 -45.28 -12.79
N TYR A 7 -8.45 -45.39 -14.05
CA TYR A 7 -8.13 -44.40 -15.08
C TYR A 7 -8.74 -43.04 -14.78
N PHE A 8 -9.96 -43.01 -14.23
CA PHE A 8 -10.64 -41.78 -13.85
C PHE A 8 -9.90 -41.03 -12.73
N TYR A 9 -9.49 -41.72 -11.67
CA TYR A 9 -8.70 -41.11 -10.59
C TYR A 9 -7.32 -40.66 -11.07
N SER A 10 -6.66 -41.44 -11.91
CA SER A 10 -5.36 -41.08 -12.51
C SER A 10 -5.45 -39.78 -13.32
N LEU A 11 -6.47 -39.66 -14.18
CA LEU A 11 -6.74 -38.44 -14.96
C LEU A 11 -7.01 -37.23 -14.03
N LEU A 12 -7.85 -37.40 -13.01
CA LEU A 12 -8.14 -36.34 -12.02
C LEU A 12 -6.87 -35.82 -11.32
N THR A 13 -5.98 -36.71 -10.93
CA THR A 13 -4.70 -36.32 -10.30
C THR A 13 -3.79 -35.56 -11.26
N LEU A 14 -3.76 -35.93 -12.54
CA LEU A 14 -2.97 -35.26 -13.58
C LEU A 14 -3.50 -33.85 -13.89
N PHE A 15 -4.83 -33.69 -13.95
CA PHE A 15 -5.44 -32.37 -14.15
C PHE A 15 -5.20 -31.45 -12.95
N SER A 16 -5.31 -31.97 -11.72
CA SER A 16 -5.06 -31.19 -10.50
C SER A 16 -3.61 -30.67 -10.42
N SER A 17 -2.62 -31.51 -10.77
CA SER A 17 -1.22 -31.09 -10.78
C SER A 17 -0.91 -30.04 -11.86
N LEU A 18 -1.56 -30.10 -13.02
CA LEU A 18 -1.44 -29.08 -14.08
C LEU A 18 -1.99 -27.70 -13.66
N ILE A 19 -3.02 -27.67 -12.80
CA ILE A 19 -3.59 -26.43 -12.27
C ILE A 19 -2.63 -25.76 -11.27
N LEU A 20 -1.92 -26.56 -10.45
CA LEU A 20 -0.94 -26.06 -9.49
C LEU A 20 0.30 -25.41 -10.15
N ILE A 21 0.62 -25.78 -11.39
CA ILE A 21 1.75 -25.19 -12.17
C ILE A 21 1.40 -23.79 -12.69
N HIS A 22 0.12 -23.46 -12.84
CA HIS A 22 -0.33 -22.16 -13.35
C HIS A 22 -0.55 -21.12 -12.25
N VAL A 23 -0.32 -21.44 -10.97
CA VAL A 23 -0.37 -20.42 -9.91
C VAL A 23 0.82 -19.48 -10.15
N PRO A 24 0.58 -18.20 -10.47
CA PRO A 24 1.67 -17.24 -10.60
C PRO A 24 2.42 -17.24 -9.27
N GLN A 25 3.70 -17.58 -9.30
CA GLN A 25 4.56 -17.34 -8.16
C GLN A 25 4.61 -15.83 -7.98
N GLY A 26 3.91 -15.31 -6.98
CA GLY A 26 4.01 -13.91 -6.57
C GLY A 26 5.42 -13.67 -6.06
N SER A 27 6.37 -13.41 -6.96
CA SER A 27 7.69 -12.94 -6.56
C SER A 27 7.54 -11.46 -6.21
N SER A 28 7.11 -11.17 -4.98
CA SER A 28 7.33 -9.84 -4.42
C SER A 28 8.84 -9.70 -4.30
N ASN A 29 9.49 -9.03 -5.25
CA ASN A 29 10.89 -8.70 -5.11
C ASN A 29 10.96 -7.54 -4.10
N PRO A 30 11.37 -7.79 -2.83
CA PRO A 30 11.31 -6.76 -1.80
C PRO A 30 12.15 -5.54 -2.17
N ASN A 31 13.17 -5.72 -3.00
CA ASN A 31 14.00 -4.65 -3.51
C ASN A 31 13.25 -3.75 -4.52
N GLU A 32 12.38 -4.32 -5.35
CA GLU A 32 11.56 -3.57 -6.31
C GLU A 32 10.45 -2.80 -5.59
N PHE A 33 9.86 -3.41 -4.54
CA PHE A 33 8.91 -2.73 -3.66
C PHE A 33 9.58 -1.57 -2.92
N TYR A 34 10.78 -1.78 -2.37
CA TYR A 34 11.53 -0.72 -1.69
C TYR A 34 11.94 0.40 -2.65
N GLN A 35 12.36 0.09 -3.87
CA GLN A 35 12.63 1.13 -4.87
C GLN A 35 11.38 1.95 -5.25
N THR A 36 10.21 1.32 -5.21
CA THR A 36 8.96 1.96 -5.58
C THR A 36 8.36 2.78 -4.43
N CYS A 37 8.28 2.20 -3.23
CA CYS A 37 7.61 2.78 -2.05
C CYS A 37 8.57 3.35 -1.00
N GLY A 38 9.88 3.22 -1.16
CA GLY A 38 10.89 3.69 -0.20
C GLY A 38 11.18 5.19 -0.29
N LYS A 39 10.43 5.93 -1.11
CA LYS A 39 10.54 7.39 -1.18
C LYS A 39 10.05 8.00 0.13
N THR A 40 10.68 9.09 0.54
CA THR A 40 10.23 9.86 1.69
C THR A 40 9.39 11.04 1.25
N TYR A 41 8.26 11.27 1.92
CA TYR A 41 7.44 12.44 1.71
C TYR A 41 8.13 13.67 2.29
N THR A 42 8.21 14.72 1.48
CA THR A 42 8.78 16.03 1.85
C THR A 42 7.97 17.15 1.19
N CYS A 43 7.41 18.04 1.99
CA CYS A 43 6.64 19.21 1.58
C CYS A 43 6.84 20.35 2.60
N GLY A 44 7.35 21.49 2.15
CA GLY A 44 7.60 22.64 3.02
C GLY A 44 8.44 22.30 4.25
N ASN A 45 7.86 22.47 5.44
CA ASN A 45 8.50 22.19 6.72
C ASN A 45 8.39 20.72 7.17
N ILE A 46 7.53 19.93 6.53
CA ILE A 46 7.35 18.51 6.83
C ILE A 46 8.27 17.72 5.90
N LYS A 47 9.25 17.00 6.45
CA LYS A 47 10.30 16.34 5.66
C LYS A 47 10.60 14.95 6.17
N GLY A 48 11.06 14.09 5.27
CA GLY A 48 11.61 12.78 5.62
C GLY A 48 10.59 11.81 6.22
N LEU A 49 9.30 11.98 5.91
CA LEU A 49 8.28 11.02 6.35
C LEU A 49 8.31 9.78 5.48
N SER A 50 8.05 8.61 6.07
CA SER A 50 7.96 7.34 5.35
C SER A 50 6.69 6.62 5.80
N TYR A 51 6.63 5.31 5.62
CA TYR A 51 5.52 4.47 6.06
C TYR A 51 5.07 4.84 7.49
N PRO A 52 3.77 5.04 7.75
CA PRO A 52 2.62 4.71 6.88
C PRO A 52 2.22 5.78 5.85
N PHE A 53 2.88 6.94 5.82
CA PHE A 53 2.50 8.05 4.96
C PHE A 53 2.85 7.79 3.50
N MET A 54 1.97 8.26 2.60
CA MET A 54 2.20 8.30 1.15
C MET A 54 1.84 9.68 0.59
N SER A 55 2.53 10.10 -0.47
CA SER A 55 2.06 11.22 -1.30
C SER A 55 0.88 10.77 -2.15
N VAL A 56 0.01 11.70 -2.52
CA VAL A 56 -1.03 11.45 -3.55
C VAL A 56 -0.46 11.03 -4.90
N ASP A 57 0.81 11.32 -5.17
CA ASP A 57 1.53 10.91 -6.38
C ASP A 57 2.18 9.53 -6.28
N ASP A 58 2.21 8.93 -5.09
CA ASP A 58 2.77 7.59 -4.91
C ASP A 58 1.82 6.52 -5.48
N PRO A 59 2.33 5.37 -5.93
CA PRO A 59 1.49 4.26 -6.36
C PRO A 59 0.52 3.83 -5.25
N SER A 60 -0.71 3.46 -5.60
CA SER A 60 -1.79 3.12 -4.65
C SER A 60 -1.51 1.94 -3.72
N PHE A 61 -0.48 1.14 -4.01
CA PHE A 61 -0.02 0.04 -3.15
C PHE A 61 1.06 0.47 -2.14
N CYS A 62 1.50 1.73 -2.16
CA CYS A 62 2.42 2.29 -1.19
C CYS A 62 1.65 2.94 -0.03
N GLY A 63 2.25 2.96 1.16
CA GLY A 63 1.64 3.57 2.34
C GLY A 63 0.48 2.77 2.95
N TYR A 64 -0.27 3.42 3.83
CA TYR A 64 -1.45 2.87 4.48
C TYR A 64 -2.68 3.72 4.14
N PRO A 65 -3.84 3.12 3.80
CA PRO A 65 -5.05 3.88 3.48
C PRO A 65 -5.45 4.83 4.61
N GLY A 66 -5.78 6.08 4.28
CA GLY A 66 -6.11 7.15 5.23
C GLY A 66 -4.90 7.95 5.75
N PHE A 67 -3.69 7.65 5.26
CA PHE A 67 -2.46 8.41 5.54
C PHE A 67 -1.91 9.10 4.27
N GLU A 68 -2.77 9.35 3.29
CA GLU A 68 -2.47 10.13 2.10
C GLU A 68 -2.22 11.60 2.48
N LEU A 69 -1.06 12.10 2.07
CA LEU A 69 -0.66 13.48 2.26
C LEU A 69 -0.62 14.19 0.90
N ASN A 70 -1.24 15.36 0.84
CA ASN A 70 -1.18 16.24 -0.32
C ASN A 70 -0.31 17.46 -0.02
N CYS A 71 0.60 17.79 -0.94
CA CYS A 71 1.42 19.00 -0.87
C CYS A 71 0.78 20.11 -1.71
N ASN A 72 0.24 21.13 -1.05
CA ASN A 72 -0.35 22.28 -1.74
C ASN A 72 0.75 23.19 -2.31
N GLN A 73 0.37 24.05 -3.27
CA GLN A 73 1.30 24.97 -3.94
C GLN A 73 1.97 25.98 -2.99
N ASP A 74 1.33 26.31 -1.87
CA ASP A 74 1.87 27.18 -0.82
C ASP A 74 2.86 26.45 0.13
N GLY A 75 3.14 25.17 -0.14
CA GLY A 75 4.01 24.33 0.67
C GLY A 75 3.35 23.79 1.94
N SER A 76 2.02 23.95 2.10
CA SER A 76 1.28 23.33 3.19
C SER A 76 0.94 21.87 2.88
N THR A 77 1.02 21.02 3.90
CA THR A 77 0.57 19.61 3.82
C THR A 77 -0.87 19.51 4.30
N THR A 78 -1.69 18.76 3.57
CA THR A 78 -3.07 18.44 3.96
C THR A 78 -3.31 16.94 3.90
N MET A 79 -4.28 16.48 4.68
CA MET A 79 -4.77 15.10 4.67
C MET A 79 -6.29 15.09 4.79
N GLU A 80 -6.92 13.99 4.40
CA GLU A 80 -8.37 13.81 4.44
C GLU A 80 -8.72 12.71 5.44
N ILE A 81 -9.63 13.01 6.39
CA ILE A 81 -10.13 12.04 7.35
C ILE A 81 -11.65 12.13 7.31
N GLU A 82 -12.32 11.01 7.00
CA GLU A 82 -13.79 10.95 6.88
C GLU A 82 -14.37 12.04 5.96
N ASN A 83 -13.72 12.26 4.81
CA ASN A 83 -14.06 13.28 3.81
C ASN A 83 -13.93 14.74 4.27
N ILE A 84 -13.21 14.98 5.37
CA ILE A 84 -12.91 16.32 5.87
C ILE A 84 -11.44 16.61 5.62
N LYS A 85 -11.15 17.76 5.01
CA LYS A 85 -9.79 18.22 4.73
C LYS A 85 -9.20 18.88 5.98
N TYR A 86 -8.02 18.42 6.37
CA TYR A 86 -7.25 18.97 7.48
C TYR A 86 -5.89 19.44 7.00
N ARG A 87 -5.44 20.58 7.51
CA ARG A 87 -4.06 21.02 7.42
C ARG A 87 -3.22 20.30 8.46
N VAL A 88 -2.13 19.68 8.03
CA VAL A 88 -1.17 19.03 8.92
C VAL A 88 -0.23 20.10 9.47
N LEU A 89 -0.26 20.28 10.79
CA LEU A 89 0.59 21.24 11.49
C LEU A 89 1.94 20.62 11.87
N ASN A 90 1.92 19.38 12.35
CA ASN A 90 3.12 18.68 12.79
C ASN A 90 2.90 17.17 12.83
N ILE A 91 3.95 16.39 12.60
CA ILE A 91 3.99 14.94 12.74
C ILE A 91 5.14 14.59 13.67
N LEU A 92 4.84 13.87 14.75
CA LEU A 92 5.78 13.45 15.78
C LEU A 92 5.89 11.92 15.75
N PRO A 93 6.86 11.35 15.02
CA PRO A 93 7.00 9.90 14.88
C PRO A 93 7.30 9.20 16.21
N THR A 94 8.04 9.87 17.11
CA THR A 94 8.44 9.33 18.42
C THR A 94 7.24 9.06 19.34
N THR A 95 6.19 9.88 19.24
CA THR A 95 4.96 9.75 20.03
C THR A 95 3.78 9.27 19.19
N GLN A 96 4.03 8.90 17.93
CA GLN A 96 2.99 8.49 16.97
C GLN A 96 1.81 9.46 16.91
N THR A 97 2.10 10.76 16.95
CA THR A 97 1.09 11.82 17.04
C THR A 97 1.10 12.70 15.80
N ILE A 98 -0.08 12.95 15.24
CA ILE A 98 -0.29 13.94 14.17
C ILE A 98 -1.10 15.09 14.76
N ARG A 99 -0.61 16.33 14.58
CA ARG A 99 -1.34 17.54 14.95
C ARG A 99 -1.93 18.13 13.69
N ILE A 100 -3.25 18.23 13.67
CA ILE A 100 -4.03 18.70 12.52
C ILE A 100 -4.89 19.90 12.89
N LEU A 101 -5.18 20.73 11.91
CA LEU A 101 -6.08 21.87 11.99
C LEU A 101 -7.18 21.68 10.94
N ARG A 102 -8.43 21.84 11.36
CA ARG A 102 -9.55 21.86 10.42
C ARG A 102 -9.65 23.26 9.81
N GLU A 103 -9.80 23.34 8.48
CA GLU A 103 -9.78 24.63 7.75
C GLU A 103 -11.18 25.19 7.45
N ASP A 104 -12.25 24.43 7.70
CA ASP A 104 -13.65 24.76 7.38
C ASP A 104 -14.44 25.42 8.53
N ILE A 105 -13.78 25.70 9.66
CA ILE A 105 -14.38 26.34 10.86
C ILE A 105 -13.81 27.73 11.12
#